data_AF-A0A1Q9UMW0-F1
#
_entry.id   AF-A0A1Q9UMW0-F1
#
_cell.length_a   1.000
_cell.length_b   1.000
_cell.length_c   1.000
_cell.angle_alpha   90.00
_cell.angle_beta   90.00
_cell.angle_gamma   90.00
#
_symmetry.space_group_name_H-M   'P 1'
#
loop_
_entity.id
_entity.type
_entity.pdbx_description
1 polymer ?
#
loop_
_entity_poly.entity_id
_entity_poly.type
_entity_poly.pdbx_seq_one_letter_code
_entity_poly.pdbx_strand_id
1 'polypeptide(L)'
;MVVAIGMTVAVFQESMRGPMSGGIEHAMTSYFDNGRTPESRHHVPGEEEDEGIWSGQLLATIDELGTGVPERETILSEQHHMKVFRPFWVFHDHRPHYTNPLSQHAQRAAEIDTWAEASDPEQLYERMHDGPYRAPTMLVLEKGPEGNYFYTVKYSTFPRKVASLGRPVTFDPSLFDSPRFETRDVGPYVVIAVR
;
A
#
# COMPACT_ATOMS: atom_id res chain seq x y z
N MET A 1 49.03 31.40 -7.75
CA MET A 1 47.57 31.37 -7.57
C MET A 1 46.98 30.21 -8.37
N VAL A 2 47.23 28.97 -7.92
CA VAL A 2 46.67 27.72 -8.53
C VAL A 2 46.34 26.68 -7.45
N VAL A 3 46.94 26.80 -6.26
CA VAL A 3 46.72 25.89 -5.12
C VAL A 3 45.32 26.01 -4.48
N ALA A 4 44.66 27.17 -4.62
CA ALA A 4 43.38 27.43 -3.95
C ALA A 4 42.18 26.68 -4.58
N ILE A 5 42.22 26.36 -5.88
CA ILE A 5 41.10 25.69 -6.57
C ILE A 5 41.06 24.19 -6.29
N GLY A 6 42.22 23.55 -6.10
CA GLY A 6 42.30 22.10 -5.82
C GLY A 6 41.75 21.70 -4.46
N MET A 7 41.97 22.53 -3.42
CA MET A 7 41.43 22.26 -2.09
C MET A 7 39.90 22.36 -2.04
N THR A 8 39.29 23.28 -2.80
CA THR A 8 37.83 23.43 -2.79
C THR A 8 37.14 22.23 -3.44
N VAL A 9 37.71 21.65 -4.51
CA VAL A 9 37.16 20.46 -5.16
C VAL A 9 37.32 19.21 -4.28
N ALA A 10 38.47 19.05 -3.61
CA ALA A 10 38.71 17.90 -2.74
C ALA A 10 37.75 17.88 -1.53
N VAL A 11 37.58 19.03 -0.86
CA VAL A 11 36.65 19.17 0.28
C VAL A 11 35.20 18.95 -0.16
N PHE A 12 34.82 19.41 -1.35
CA PHE A 12 33.46 19.19 -1.89
C PHE A 12 33.22 17.72 -2.28
N GLN A 13 34.21 17.03 -2.82
CA GLN A 13 34.12 15.58 -3.12
C GLN A 13 34.07 14.74 -1.83
N GLU A 14 34.82 15.12 -0.80
CA GLU A 14 34.83 14.43 0.49
C GLU A 14 33.55 14.67 1.29
N SER A 15 32.99 15.89 1.23
CA SER A 15 31.70 16.21 1.87
C SER A 15 30.50 15.55 1.17
N MET A 16 30.60 15.22 -0.11
CA MET A 16 29.56 14.46 -0.82
C MET A 16 29.71 12.94 -0.65
N ARG A 17 30.92 12.40 -0.45
CA ARG A 17 31.14 10.96 -0.29
C ARG A 17 30.46 10.38 0.97
N GLY A 18 30.46 11.12 2.08
CA GLY A 18 29.80 10.69 3.33
C GLY A 18 28.27 10.49 3.22
N PRO A 19 27.50 11.41 2.62
CA PRO A 19 26.08 11.19 2.36
C PRO A 19 25.79 10.21 1.22
N MET A 20 26.68 10.05 0.24
CA MET A 20 26.50 9.09 -0.86
C MET A 20 26.71 7.63 -0.44
N SER A 21 27.55 7.34 0.56
CA SER A 21 27.76 5.95 1.01
C SER A 21 26.48 5.33 1.59
N GLY A 22 25.73 6.07 2.41
CA GLY A 22 24.43 5.62 2.91
C GLY A 22 23.36 5.56 1.81
N GLY A 23 23.44 6.43 0.81
CA GLY A 23 22.54 6.40 -0.35
C GLY A 23 22.72 5.14 -1.21
N ILE A 24 23.97 4.69 -1.41
CA ILE A 24 24.26 3.44 -2.12
C ILE A 24 23.76 2.25 -1.31
N GLU A 25 24.04 2.19 -0.01
CA GLU A 25 23.56 1.11 0.86
C GLU A 25 22.02 1.00 0.86
N HIS A 26 21.32 2.13 0.97
CA HIS A 26 19.86 2.17 0.90
C HIS A 26 19.31 1.80 -0.50
N ALA A 27 20.00 2.19 -1.58
CA ALA A 27 19.62 1.78 -2.92
C ALA A 27 19.74 0.26 -3.12
N MET A 28 20.74 -0.37 -2.49
CA MET A 28 20.96 -1.83 -2.57
C MET A 28 19.91 -2.64 -1.80
N THR A 29 19.19 -2.02 -0.86
CA THR A 29 18.05 -2.62 -0.15
C THR A 29 16.68 -2.23 -0.73
N SER A 30 16.64 -1.36 -1.73
CA SER A 30 15.39 -0.92 -2.37
C SER A 30 14.78 -2.05 -3.20
N TYR A 31 13.46 -2.21 -3.08
CA TYR A 31 12.71 -3.22 -3.83
C TYR A 31 12.48 -2.82 -5.29
N PHE A 32 12.52 -3.81 -6.17
CA PHE A 32 11.94 -3.75 -7.51
C PHE A 32 10.50 -4.27 -7.50
N ASP A 33 9.81 -4.09 -8.63
CA ASP A 33 8.43 -4.53 -8.84
C ASP A 33 8.23 -6.05 -8.63
N ASN A 34 9.26 -6.84 -8.90
CA ASN A 34 9.28 -8.28 -8.70
C ASN A 34 9.53 -8.73 -7.25
N GLY A 35 9.61 -7.79 -6.30
CA GLY A 35 9.87 -8.08 -4.88
C GLY A 35 11.32 -8.48 -4.57
N ARG A 36 12.27 -8.23 -5.48
CA ARG A 36 13.70 -8.47 -5.25
C ARG A 36 14.43 -7.14 -5.05
N THR A 37 15.49 -7.17 -4.26
CA THR A 37 16.46 -6.07 -4.17
C THR A 37 17.62 -6.29 -5.14
N PRO A 38 18.47 -5.28 -5.41
CA PRO A 38 19.71 -5.45 -6.15
C PRO A 38 20.61 -6.59 -5.63
N GLU A 39 20.65 -6.80 -4.31
CA GLU A 39 21.41 -7.89 -3.71
C GLU A 39 20.72 -9.26 -3.79
N SER A 40 19.52 -9.32 -4.38
CA SER A 40 18.68 -10.52 -4.40
C SER A 40 18.45 -11.11 -3.01
N ARG A 41 18.27 -10.24 -2.00
CA ARG A 41 17.98 -10.71 -0.64
C ARG A 41 16.69 -11.53 -0.67
N HIS A 42 16.73 -12.69 -0.03
CA HIS A 42 15.52 -13.49 0.21
C HIS A 42 14.84 -13.00 1.48
N HIS A 43 13.52 -13.23 1.58
CA HIS A 43 12.76 -12.93 2.78
C HIS A 43 13.37 -13.69 3.96
N VAL A 44 13.70 -12.98 5.03
CA VAL A 44 14.05 -13.59 6.31
C VAL A 44 12.79 -13.54 7.18
N PRO A 45 12.14 -14.69 7.46
CA PRO A 45 10.95 -14.71 8.31
C PRO A 45 11.23 -14.10 9.69
N GLY A 46 10.44 -13.10 10.08
CA GLY A 46 10.56 -12.41 11.37
C GLY A 46 11.29 -11.06 11.33
N GLU A 47 11.82 -10.63 10.18
CA GLU A 47 12.18 -9.22 9.98
C GLU A 47 10.90 -8.45 9.59
N GLU A 48 10.35 -7.71 10.56
CA GLU A 48 9.03 -7.03 10.49
C GLU A 48 8.89 -5.98 9.37
N GLU A 49 9.93 -5.70 8.57
CA GLU A 49 9.97 -4.56 7.64
C GLU A 49 10.07 -4.94 6.15
N ASP A 50 9.99 -6.23 5.80
CA ASP A 50 10.19 -6.68 4.40
C ASP A 50 8.89 -6.78 3.59
N GLU A 51 7.97 -5.80 3.70
CA GLU A 51 6.71 -5.78 2.94
C GLU A 51 6.93 -5.83 1.41
N GLY A 52 8.02 -5.21 0.95
CA GLY A 52 8.35 -5.06 -0.46
C GLY A 52 8.59 -6.39 -1.17
N ILE A 53 8.95 -7.46 -0.45
CA ILE A 53 9.20 -8.78 -1.05
C ILE A 53 7.95 -9.39 -1.70
N TRP A 54 6.77 -9.00 -1.20
CA TRP A 54 5.50 -9.50 -1.69
C TRP A 54 5.00 -8.76 -2.93
N SER A 55 5.63 -7.63 -3.30
CA SER A 55 5.19 -6.76 -4.40
C SER A 55 4.97 -7.53 -5.70
N GLY A 56 5.92 -8.38 -6.08
CA GLY A 56 5.83 -9.15 -7.33
C GLY A 56 4.65 -10.13 -7.33
N GLN A 57 4.44 -10.83 -6.21
CA GLN A 57 3.35 -11.81 -6.09
C GLN A 57 1.99 -11.13 -5.99
N LEU A 58 1.91 -9.98 -5.28
CA LEU A 58 0.70 -9.16 -5.20
C LEU A 58 0.32 -8.63 -6.58
N LEU A 59 1.26 -8.06 -7.32
CA LEU A 59 1.03 -7.55 -8.67
C LEU A 59 0.59 -8.65 -9.63
N ALA A 60 1.26 -9.80 -9.62
CA ALA A 60 0.88 -10.94 -10.44
C ALA A 60 -0.53 -11.44 -10.10
N THR A 61 -0.86 -11.53 -8.81
CA THR A 61 -2.19 -11.95 -8.35
C THR A 61 -3.27 -10.94 -8.75
N ILE A 62 -2.99 -9.64 -8.68
CA ILE A 62 -3.92 -8.61 -9.14
C ILE A 62 -4.14 -8.70 -10.65
N ASP A 63 -3.08 -8.90 -11.43
CA ASP A 63 -3.17 -9.06 -12.88
C ASP A 63 -3.97 -10.32 -13.26
N GLU A 64 -3.84 -11.42 -12.51
CA GLU A 64 -4.59 -12.67 -12.70
C GLU A 64 -6.08 -12.53 -12.36
N LEU A 65 -6.40 -11.89 -11.23
CA LEU A 65 -7.77 -11.80 -10.74
C LEU A 65 -8.57 -10.67 -11.41
N GLY A 66 -7.90 -9.57 -11.74
CA GLY A 66 -8.50 -8.37 -12.30
C GLY A 66 -8.54 -8.36 -13.83
N THR A 67 -8.43 -7.17 -14.40
CA THR A 67 -8.48 -6.93 -15.85
C THR A 67 -7.12 -7.06 -16.54
N GLY A 68 -6.04 -7.19 -15.77
CA GLY A 68 -4.65 -7.08 -16.26
C GLY A 68 -4.23 -5.68 -16.70
N VAL A 69 -5.08 -4.66 -16.51
CA VAL A 69 -4.82 -3.26 -16.90
C VAL A 69 -4.93 -2.37 -15.65
N PRO A 70 -3.83 -1.96 -15.01
CA PRO A 70 -3.82 -1.23 -13.75
C PRO A 70 -4.71 0.02 -13.72
N GLU A 71 -4.78 0.76 -14.82
CA GLU A 71 -5.55 1.99 -14.95
C GLU A 71 -7.07 1.76 -14.94
N ARG A 72 -7.49 0.50 -15.07
CA ARG A 72 -8.89 0.07 -14.94
C ARG A 72 -9.22 -0.44 -13.55
N GLU A 73 -8.22 -0.64 -12.70
CA GLU A 73 -8.40 -1.11 -11.33
C GLU A 73 -8.46 0.05 -10.35
N THR A 74 -9.36 -0.08 -9.37
CA THR A 74 -9.41 0.77 -8.19
C THR A 74 -9.07 -0.07 -6.97
N ILE A 75 -7.96 0.23 -6.32
CA ILE A 75 -7.41 -0.58 -5.23
C ILE A 75 -7.60 0.06 -3.86
N LEU A 76 -8.02 -0.75 -2.90
CA LEU A 76 -7.91 -0.46 -1.47
C LEU A 76 -6.74 -1.26 -0.89
N SER A 77 -5.66 -0.58 -0.54
CA SER A 77 -4.49 -1.26 0.03
C SER A 77 -3.59 -0.33 0.83
N GLU A 78 -3.04 -0.86 1.92
CA GLU A 78 -1.95 -0.22 2.66
C GLU A 78 -0.62 -0.34 1.90
N GLN A 79 -0.44 -1.43 1.14
CA GLN A 79 0.82 -1.82 0.51
C GLN A 79 1.40 -0.74 -0.41
N HIS A 80 2.40 -0.01 0.10
CA HIS A 80 2.98 1.15 -0.58
C HIS A 80 3.76 0.76 -1.83
N HIS A 81 4.61 -0.26 -1.74
CA HIS A 81 5.50 -0.67 -2.84
C HIS A 81 4.73 -0.98 -4.13
N MET A 82 3.68 -1.78 -4.02
CA MET A 82 2.80 -2.11 -5.13
C MET A 82 2.21 -0.87 -5.84
N LYS A 83 1.77 0.13 -5.07
CA LYS A 83 1.19 1.40 -5.60
C LYS A 83 2.22 2.27 -6.33
N VAL A 84 3.51 2.10 -6.03
CA VAL A 84 4.60 2.84 -6.70
C VAL A 84 4.93 2.23 -8.07
N PHE A 85 4.85 0.90 -8.21
CA PHE A 85 5.27 0.22 -9.43
C PHE A 85 4.24 0.20 -10.55
N ARG A 86 2.94 0.36 -10.23
CA ARG A 86 1.86 0.31 -11.22
C ARG A 86 0.84 1.44 -10.98
N PRO A 87 0.26 2.03 -12.04
CA PRO A 87 -0.59 3.21 -11.95
C PRO A 87 -2.05 2.86 -11.60
N PHE A 88 -2.28 2.24 -10.45
CA PHE A 88 -3.63 1.94 -9.95
C PHE A 88 -4.37 3.22 -9.51
N TRP A 89 -5.70 3.23 -9.63
CA TRP A 89 -6.50 4.20 -8.88
C TRP A 89 -6.57 3.79 -7.41
N VAL A 90 -6.21 4.68 -6.49
CA VAL A 90 -6.25 4.37 -5.04
C VAL A 90 -7.56 4.85 -4.45
N PHE A 91 -8.33 3.95 -3.84
CA PHE A 91 -9.60 4.31 -3.21
C PHE A 91 -9.38 5.22 -1.99
N HIS A 92 -8.44 4.87 -1.12
CA HIS A 92 -8.13 5.62 0.09
C HIS A 92 -6.61 5.67 0.33
N ASP A 93 -6.04 6.88 0.37
CA ASP A 93 -4.60 7.08 0.54
C ASP A 93 -4.20 7.17 2.02
N HIS A 94 -3.02 6.65 2.34
CA HIS A 94 -2.42 6.74 3.66
C HIS A 94 -1.97 8.16 4.08
N ARG A 95 -1.88 9.11 3.14
CA ARG A 95 -1.43 10.49 3.38
C ARG A 95 -2.57 11.50 3.15
N PRO A 96 -3.46 11.70 4.14
CA PRO A 96 -4.65 12.54 3.99
C PRO A 96 -4.32 13.99 3.60
N HIS A 97 -3.19 14.53 4.08
CA HIS A 97 -2.78 15.91 3.82
C HIS A 97 -2.23 16.14 2.40
N TYR A 98 -1.84 15.09 1.69
CA TYR A 98 -1.48 15.16 0.27
C TYR A 98 -2.65 14.76 -0.65
N THR A 99 -3.79 14.39 -0.08
CA THR A 99 -4.96 14.06 -0.87
C THR A 99 -5.70 15.35 -1.27
N ASN A 100 -6.07 15.47 -2.54
CA ASN A 100 -6.84 16.60 -3.03
C ASN A 100 -8.17 16.69 -2.27
N PRO A 101 -8.65 17.86 -1.80
CA PRO A 101 -9.97 17.99 -1.20
C PRO A 101 -11.13 17.34 -1.99
N LEU A 102 -11.04 17.34 -3.33
CA LEU A 102 -12.00 16.69 -4.22
C LEU A 102 -12.04 15.15 -4.11
N SER A 103 -11.01 14.54 -3.53
CA SER A 103 -10.96 13.10 -3.29
C SER A 103 -11.95 12.65 -2.21
N GLN A 104 -12.43 13.58 -1.38
CA GLN A 104 -13.34 13.31 -0.27
C GLN A 104 -12.78 12.23 0.67
N HIS A 105 -11.53 12.42 1.08
CA HIS A 105 -10.74 11.45 1.83
C HIS A 105 -11.45 10.94 3.09
N ALA A 106 -11.96 11.85 3.93
CA ALA A 106 -12.66 11.50 5.17
C ALA A 106 -13.99 10.76 4.92
N GLN A 107 -14.69 11.09 3.84
CA GLN A 107 -15.92 10.41 3.49
C GLN A 107 -15.66 8.99 2.98
N ARG A 108 -14.62 8.79 2.16
CA ARG A 108 -14.19 7.45 1.72
C ARG A 108 -13.70 6.59 2.88
N ALA A 109 -13.02 7.19 3.85
CA ALA A 109 -12.69 6.53 5.12
C ALA A 109 -13.95 6.04 5.85
N ALA A 110 -14.99 6.87 5.93
CA ALA A 110 -16.26 6.50 6.56
C ALA A 110 -16.98 5.37 5.80
N GLU A 111 -16.95 5.34 4.47
CA GLU A 111 -17.49 4.22 3.69
C GLU A 111 -16.83 2.89 4.08
N ILE A 112 -15.50 2.87 4.22
CA ILE A 112 -14.76 1.66 4.63
C ILE A 112 -15.23 1.16 6.00
N ASP A 113 -15.52 2.07 6.94
CA ASP A 113 -16.09 1.71 8.24
C ASP A 113 -17.45 1.02 8.08
N THR A 114 -18.32 1.55 7.22
CA THR A 114 -19.63 0.92 6.96
C THR A 114 -19.50 -0.46 6.34
N TRP A 115 -18.47 -0.72 5.52
CA TRP A 115 -18.26 -2.03 4.91
C TRP A 115 -17.92 -3.09 5.95
N ALA A 116 -17.09 -2.74 6.93
CA ALA A 116 -16.70 -3.65 8.03
C ALA A 116 -17.85 -3.98 8.98
N GLU A 117 -18.90 -3.16 9.01
CA GLU A 117 -20.13 -3.41 9.76
C GLU A 117 -21.15 -4.29 9.01
N ALA A 118 -20.80 -4.81 7.82
CA ALA A 118 -21.63 -5.78 7.13
C ALA A 118 -21.74 -7.08 7.94
N SER A 119 -22.91 -7.71 7.91
CA SER A 119 -23.20 -8.95 8.63
C SER A 119 -23.01 -10.20 7.75
N ASP A 120 -23.03 -10.02 6.43
CA ASP A 120 -22.93 -11.09 5.44
C ASP A 120 -22.34 -10.56 4.11
N PRO A 121 -21.96 -11.47 3.19
CA PRO A 121 -21.36 -11.07 1.91
C PRO A 121 -22.24 -10.21 1.01
N GLU A 122 -23.56 -10.42 1.00
CA GLU A 122 -24.44 -9.64 0.13
C GLU A 122 -24.54 -8.21 0.65
N GLN A 123 -24.69 -8.05 1.97
CA GLN A 123 -24.70 -6.74 2.60
C GLN A 123 -23.37 -6.00 2.40
N LEU A 124 -22.22 -6.68 2.46
CA LEU A 124 -20.94 -6.07 2.14
C LEU A 124 -20.94 -5.56 0.68
N TYR A 125 -21.34 -6.41 -0.27
CA TYR A 125 -21.37 -6.05 -1.68
C TYR A 125 -22.29 -4.86 -1.96
N GLU A 126 -23.50 -4.86 -1.40
CA GLU A 126 -24.47 -3.77 -1.50
C GLU A 126 -23.88 -2.47 -0.96
N ARG A 127 -23.32 -2.47 0.27
CA ARG A 127 -22.72 -1.26 0.86
C ARG A 127 -21.55 -0.72 0.03
N MET A 128 -20.77 -1.58 -0.63
CA MET A 128 -19.70 -1.15 -1.52
C MET A 128 -20.23 -0.49 -2.80
N HIS A 129 -21.36 -0.94 -3.35
CA HIS A 129 -21.87 -0.51 -4.66
C HIS A 129 -22.94 0.59 -4.59
N ASP A 130 -23.69 0.68 -3.49
CA ASP A 130 -24.70 1.71 -3.26
C ASP A 130 -24.11 3.00 -2.67
N GLY A 131 -22.84 2.96 -2.28
CA GLY A 131 -22.10 4.12 -1.80
C GLY A 131 -21.94 5.23 -2.86
N PRO A 132 -21.63 6.47 -2.44
CA PRO A 132 -21.50 7.61 -3.35
C PRO A 132 -20.24 7.58 -4.22
N TYR A 133 -19.34 6.62 -3.99
CA TYR A 133 -18.11 6.45 -4.73
C TYR A 133 -18.10 5.11 -5.46
N ARG A 134 -17.44 5.08 -6.61
CA ARG A 134 -17.15 3.80 -7.28
C ARG A 134 -16.40 2.87 -6.33
N ALA A 135 -16.96 1.68 -6.11
CA ALA A 135 -16.36 0.62 -5.31
C ALA A 135 -14.92 0.29 -5.78
N PRO A 136 -14.01 -0.07 -4.87
CA PRO A 136 -12.75 -0.68 -5.27
C PRO A 136 -13.04 -2.00 -6.00
N THR A 137 -12.29 -2.26 -7.06
CA THR A 137 -12.32 -3.54 -7.78
C THR A 137 -11.41 -4.57 -7.10
N MET A 138 -10.39 -4.10 -6.38
CA MET A 138 -9.41 -4.93 -5.68
C MET A 138 -9.21 -4.44 -4.26
N LEU A 139 -9.24 -5.36 -3.29
CA LEU A 139 -8.82 -5.12 -1.92
C LEU A 139 -7.56 -5.95 -1.66
N VAL A 140 -6.55 -5.33 -1.07
CA VAL A 140 -5.36 -6.02 -0.55
C VAL A 140 -5.27 -5.70 0.92
N LEU A 141 -5.73 -6.65 1.73
CA LEU A 141 -5.86 -6.53 3.17
C LEU A 141 -4.75 -7.34 3.85
N GLU A 142 -4.38 -6.93 5.05
CA GLU A 142 -3.45 -7.69 5.89
C GLU A 142 -4.20 -8.76 6.69
N LYS A 143 -3.55 -9.89 6.93
CA LYS A 143 -4.07 -10.96 7.78
C LYS A 143 -3.62 -10.74 9.22
N GLY A 144 -4.60 -10.59 10.10
CA GLY A 144 -4.41 -10.48 11.53
C GLY A 144 -4.11 -11.84 12.18
N PRO A 145 -3.58 -11.81 13.42
CA PRO A 145 -3.19 -13.02 14.15
C PRO A 145 -4.37 -13.93 14.50
N GLU A 146 -5.59 -13.38 14.54
CA GLU A 146 -6.83 -14.10 14.85
C GLU A 146 -7.53 -14.62 13.58
N GLY A 147 -6.88 -14.52 12.42
CA GLY A 147 -7.43 -14.93 11.12
C GLY A 147 -8.35 -13.89 10.48
N ASN A 148 -8.58 -12.76 11.15
CA ASN A 148 -9.30 -11.61 10.61
C ASN A 148 -8.50 -10.89 9.53
N TYR A 149 -9.18 -10.14 8.65
CA TYR A 149 -8.51 -9.24 7.72
C TYR A 149 -8.56 -7.81 8.24
N PHE A 150 -7.56 -6.99 7.97
CA PHE A 150 -7.59 -5.59 8.40
C PHE A 150 -7.03 -4.61 7.37
N TYR A 151 -7.52 -3.39 7.49
CA TYR A 151 -7.07 -2.20 6.77
C TYR A 151 -7.03 -1.00 7.72
N THR A 152 -5.97 -0.23 7.69
CA THR A 152 -5.76 0.94 8.55
C THR A 152 -6.22 2.18 7.82
N VAL A 153 -7.40 2.64 8.19
CA VAL A 153 -7.90 3.95 7.78
C VAL A 153 -7.02 5.03 8.40
N LYS A 154 -6.32 5.78 7.57
CA LYS A 154 -5.60 6.99 7.96
C LYS A 154 -6.53 8.19 8.01
N TYR A 155 -6.28 9.15 8.89
CA TYR A 155 -7.02 10.41 8.96
C TYR A 155 -6.10 11.54 9.39
N SER A 156 -6.44 12.77 8.98
CA SER A 156 -5.66 13.97 9.31
C SER A 156 -5.86 14.36 10.76
N THR A 157 -4.77 14.70 11.43
CA THR A 157 -4.77 15.24 12.80
C THR A 157 -4.26 16.67 12.88
N PHE A 158 -4.17 17.36 11.74
CA PHE A 158 -3.78 18.76 11.69
C PHE A 158 -4.59 19.61 12.69
N PRO A 159 -3.96 20.52 13.47
CA PRO A 159 -2.55 20.95 13.41
C PRO A 159 -1.60 20.22 14.39
N ARG A 160 -1.92 19.00 14.86
CA ARG A 160 -1.04 18.25 15.77
C ARG A 160 0.33 17.95 15.13
N LYS A 161 1.36 17.77 15.97
CA LYS A 161 2.74 17.44 15.55
C LYS A 161 2.79 16.17 14.69
N VAL A 162 2.00 15.16 15.06
CA VAL A 162 1.76 14.00 14.21
C VAL A 162 0.66 14.39 13.23
N ALA A 163 0.95 14.40 11.93
CA ALA A 163 0.07 14.95 10.90
C ALA A 163 -1.07 14.00 10.49
N SER A 164 -0.90 12.70 10.70
CA SER A 164 -1.91 11.69 10.44
C SER A 164 -1.82 10.55 11.45
N LEU A 165 -2.98 10.02 11.86
CA LEU A 165 -3.08 8.80 12.64
C LEU A 165 -3.78 7.71 11.82
N GLY A 166 -3.60 6.47 12.25
CA GLY A 166 -4.28 5.30 11.69
C GLY A 166 -5.21 4.67 12.71
N ARG A 167 -6.32 4.11 12.24
CA ARG A 167 -7.20 3.24 12.99
C ARG A 167 -7.43 1.96 12.17
N PRO A 168 -7.20 0.76 12.75
CA PRO A 168 -7.51 -0.48 12.06
C PRO A 168 -9.03 -0.62 11.92
N VAL A 169 -9.44 -1.07 10.73
CA VAL A 169 -10.76 -1.56 10.39
C VAL A 169 -10.61 -3.04 10.11
N THR A 170 -11.39 -3.86 10.81
CA THR A 170 -11.31 -5.31 10.74
C THR A 170 -12.49 -5.86 9.94
N PHE A 171 -12.23 -6.81 9.06
CA PHE A 171 -13.23 -7.56 8.31
C PHE A 171 -13.18 -9.02 8.74
N ASP A 172 -14.35 -9.62 8.94
CA ASP A 172 -14.46 -11.06 9.08
C ASP A 172 -14.25 -11.70 7.68
N PRO A 173 -13.38 -12.72 7.54
CA PRO A 173 -13.15 -13.39 6.25
C PRO A 173 -14.42 -13.94 5.60
N SER A 174 -15.42 -14.33 6.40
CA SER A 174 -16.70 -14.84 5.91
C SER A 174 -17.50 -13.81 5.12
N LEU A 175 -17.23 -12.50 5.27
CA LEU A 175 -17.84 -11.46 4.44
C LEU A 175 -17.44 -11.57 2.96
N PHE A 176 -16.36 -12.28 2.66
CA PHE A 176 -15.88 -12.49 1.30
C PHE A 176 -16.21 -13.90 0.77
N ASP A 177 -17.01 -14.69 1.49
CA ASP A 177 -17.41 -16.05 1.07
C ASP A 177 -18.67 -16.01 0.17
N SER A 178 -18.50 -15.48 -1.03
CA SER A 178 -19.56 -15.37 -2.04
C SER A 178 -18.96 -15.33 -3.44
N PRO A 179 -19.68 -15.79 -4.50
CA PRO A 179 -19.25 -15.66 -5.89
C PRO A 179 -18.96 -14.22 -6.35
N ARG A 180 -19.39 -13.21 -5.59
CA ARG A 180 -19.07 -11.79 -5.82
C ARG A 180 -17.64 -11.41 -5.44
N PHE A 181 -16.94 -12.27 -4.71
CA PHE A 181 -15.58 -12.05 -4.27
C PHE A 181 -14.71 -13.26 -4.64
N GLU A 182 -13.56 -12.99 -5.25
CA GLU A 182 -12.54 -14.02 -5.44
C GLU A 182 -11.31 -13.69 -4.60
N THR A 183 -10.94 -14.61 -3.70
CA THR A 183 -9.89 -14.39 -2.71
C THR A 183 -8.65 -15.22 -3.03
N ARG A 184 -7.46 -14.64 -2.81
CA ARG A 184 -6.16 -15.31 -2.95
C ARG A 184 -5.21 -14.86 -1.85
N ASP A 185 -4.66 -15.83 -1.13
CA ASP A 185 -3.60 -15.59 -0.15
C ASP A 185 -2.26 -15.26 -0.82
N VAL A 186 -1.59 -14.21 -0.35
CA VAL A 186 -0.23 -13.82 -0.77
C VAL A 186 0.57 -13.43 0.47
N GLY A 187 1.34 -14.36 1.02
CA GLY A 187 2.12 -14.13 2.24
C GLY A 187 1.24 -13.67 3.41
N PRO A 188 1.54 -12.52 4.06
CA PRO A 188 0.71 -11.98 5.15
C PRO A 188 -0.52 -11.20 4.63
N TYR A 189 -0.74 -11.15 3.32
CA TYR A 189 -1.88 -10.45 2.71
C TYR A 189 -2.92 -11.43 2.16
N VAL A 190 -4.13 -10.90 1.97
CA VAL A 190 -5.17 -11.48 1.13
C VAL A 190 -5.52 -10.49 0.03
N VAL A 191 -5.54 -10.96 -1.21
CA VAL A 191 -6.00 -10.22 -2.39
C VAL A 191 -7.43 -10.65 -2.67
N ILE A 192 -8.34 -9.69 -2.80
CA ILE A 192 -9.77 -9.91 -2.99
C ILE A 192 -10.19 -9.13 -4.22
N ALA A 193 -10.64 -9.84 -5.26
CA ALA A 193 -11.25 -9.23 -6.43
C ALA A 193 -12.76 -9.17 -6.28
N VAL A 194 -13.34 -8.02 -6.58
CA VAL A 194 -14.79 -7.79 -6.59
C VAL A 194 -15.33 -8.09 -8.00
N ARG A 195 -16.34 -8.94 -8.10
CA ARG A 195 -16.92 -9.45 -9.35
C ARG A 195 -18.23 -8.78 -9.74
#